data_AF-A0A7W6KBP6-F1
#
_entry.id   AF-A0A7W6KBP6-F1
#
_cell.length_a   1.000
_cell.length_b   1.000
_cell.length_c   1.000
_cell.angle_alpha   90.00
_cell.angle_beta   90.00
_cell.angle_gamma   90.00
#
_symmetry.space_group_name_H-M   'P 1'
#
loop_
_entity.id
_entity.type
_entity.pdbx_description
1 polymer ?
#
loop_
_entity_poly.entity_id
_entity_poly.type
_entity_poly.pdbx_seq_one_letter_code
_entity_poly.pdbx_strand_id
1 'polypeptide(L)'
;MNLFNCPLDEALTEIVRQSCNFKIGQGAKLVFGIIGSTAPFTPTTILTKTAWDALVTATDETKIVVTNYINNLVIPGTDAVEEGGETNLNRMPELIDGGNAAATFNPRGIEPAIRAAMQKLTPYSAIQPGVTDLGFFIINSDGDIVCDATNVWIPVYNFFLGDSDVVAEKGKSNSSIGKFMLAFGWSNNLKKYTPSFNILATYPIAA
;
A
#
# COMPACT_ATOMS: atom_id res chain seq x y z
N MET A 1 -2.72 -10.52 -10.17
CA MET A 1 -1.85 -11.44 -10.94
C MET A 1 -2.75 -12.51 -11.53
N ASN A 2 -2.56 -12.94 -12.78
CA ASN A 2 -3.32 -14.06 -13.30
C ASN A 2 -2.64 -15.37 -12.85
N LEU A 3 -3.35 -16.21 -12.10
CA LEU A 3 -2.84 -17.51 -11.66
C LEU A 3 -2.82 -18.54 -12.79
N PHE A 4 -3.62 -18.33 -13.83
CA PHE A 4 -3.77 -19.25 -14.95
C PHE A 4 -3.35 -18.58 -16.26
N ASN A 5 -2.05 -18.65 -16.57
CA ASN A 5 -1.54 -18.25 -17.89
C ASN A 5 -1.51 -19.47 -18.81
N CYS A 6 -2.42 -19.49 -19.79
CA CYS A 6 -2.50 -20.54 -20.81
C CYS A 6 -2.18 -19.95 -22.20
N PRO A 7 -1.39 -20.64 -23.05
CA PRO A 7 -0.72 -21.92 -22.78
C PRO A 7 0.38 -21.80 -21.71
N LEU A 8 0.67 -22.91 -21.04
CA LEU A 8 1.78 -22.98 -20.07
C LEU A 8 3.12 -22.76 -20.79
N ASP A 9 4.07 -22.15 -20.09
CA ASP A 9 5.43 -22.01 -20.59
C ASP A 9 6.06 -23.39 -20.86
N GLU A 10 6.91 -23.48 -21.89
CA GLU A 10 7.57 -24.73 -22.30
C GLU A 10 8.51 -25.30 -21.21
N ALA A 11 8.90 -24.48 -20.24
CA ALA A 11 9.75 -24.86 -19.12
C ALA A 11 9.29 -24.22 -17.80
N LEU A 12 9.58 -24.90 -16.69
CA LEU A 12 9.33 -24.36 -15.35
C LEU A 12 10.24 -23.16 -15.09
N THR A 13 9.68 -22.10 -14.50
CA THR A 13 10.46 -20.96 -14.03
C THR A 13 11.41 -21.38 -12.91
N GLU A 14 12.68 -21.01 -13.01
CA GLU A 14 13.69 -21.30 -12.00
C GLU A 14 13.41 -20.55 -10.68
N ILE A 15 13.41 -21.27 -9.55
CA ILE A 15 13.34 -20.67 -8.22
C ILE A 15 14.76 -20.40 -7.74
N VAL A 16 15.18 -19.14 -7.80
CA VAL A 16 16.52 -18.73 -7.38
C VAL A 16 16.69 -18.79 -5.86
N ARG A 17 17.90 -19.13 -5.41
CA ARG A 17 18.23 -19.10 -3.98
C ARG A 17 18.21 -17.66 -3.45
N GLN A 18 17.48 -17.45 -2.36
CA GLN A 18 17.48 -16.18 -1.64
C GLN A 18 18.89 -15.86 -1.09
N SER A 19 19.41 -14.68 -1.44
CA SER A 19 20.72 -14.18 -0.99
C SER A 19 20.63 -13.32 0.27
N CYS A 20 19.49 -12.65 0.51
CA CYS A 20 19.25 -11.80 1.68
C CYS A 20 17.78 -11.83 2.12
N ASN A 21 17.54 -11.58 3.40
CA ASN A 21 16.19 -11.52 3.95
C ASN A 21 15.48 -10.22 3.51
N PHE A 22 14.31 -10.33 2.89
CA PHE A 22 13.47 -9.19 2.55
C PHE A 22 12.50 -8.89 3.70
N LYS A 23 12.77 -7.83 4.45
CA LYS A 23 11.91 -7.37 5.55
C LYS A 23 11.31 -6.02 5.20
N ILE A 24 9.98 -5.96 5.18
CA ILE A 24 9.25 -4.69 5.13
C ILE A 24 9.44 -3.95 6.46
N GLY A 25 9.37 -4.63 7.60
CA GLY A 25 9.52 -3.97 8.91
C GLY A 25 8.26 -3.21 9.32
N GLN A 26 8.40 -2.30 10.28
CA GLN A 26 7.26 -1.52 10.78
C GLN A 26 7.00 -0.32 9.86
N GLY A 27 5.85 -0.31 9.20
CA GLY A 27 5.40 0.86 8.41
C GLY A 27 5.17 2.06 9.33
N ALA A 28 6.01 3.08 9.20
CA ALA A 28 5.95 4.30 10.00
C ALA A 28 5.02 5.34 9.38
N LYS A 29 5.05 5.49 8.05
CA LYS A 29 4.20 6.41 7.28
C LYS A 29 3.72 5.76 6.00
N LEU A 30 2.58 6.21 5.49
CA LEU A 30 2.06 5.83 4.18
C LEU A 30 2.17 7.01 3.24
N VAL A 31 2.43 6.75 1.98
CA VAL A 31 2.37 7.75 0.92
C VAL A 31 1.30 7.35 -0.06
N PHE A 32 0.45 8.31 -0.40
CA PHE A 32 -0.64 8.15 -1.36
C PHE A 32 -0.42 9.07 -2.56
N GLY A 33 -0.90 8.65 -3.72
CA GLY A 33 -0.95 9.47 -4.92
C GLY A 33 -1.92 8.87 -5.93
N ILE A 34 -2.19 9.61 -6.99
CA ILE A 34 -3.06 9.15 -8.07
C ILE A 34 -2.24 8.22 -8.98
N ILE A 35 -2.83 7.08 -9.36
CA ILE A 35 -2.27 6.17 -10.36
C ILE A 35 -2.46 6.83 -11.72
N GLY A 36 -1.44 7.57 -12.15
CA GLY A 36 -1.39 8.19 -13.47
C GLY A 36 -0.75 7.29 -14.54
N SER A 37 -0.80 7.77 -15.78
CA SER A 37 -0.09 7.14 -16.91
C SER A 37 1.44 7.22 -16.77
N THR A 38 1.95 8.16 -15.97
CA THR A 38 3.36 8.36 -15.70
C THR A 38 3.65 8.10 -14.23
N ALA A 39 4.64 7.25 -13.95
CA ALA A 39 5.09 7.01 -12.58
C ALA A 39 5.67 8.30 -11.96
N PRO A 40 5.35 8.61 -10.69
CA PRO A 40 5.81 9.85 -10.03
C PRO A 40 7.32 9.83 -9.79
N PHE A 41 7.91 8.64 -9.67
CA PHE A 41 9.32 8.45 -9.41
C PHE A 41 9.92 7.45 -10.38
N THR A 42 11.22 7.60 -10.60
CA THR A 42 12.09 6.58 -11.17
C THR A 42 12.93 5.98 -10.04
N PRO A 43 13.63 4.85 -10.27
CA PRO A 43 14.52 4.25 -9.29
C PRO A 43 15.61 5.19 -8.76
N THR A 44 15.95 6.26 -9.49
CA THR A 44 16.95 7.26 -9.07
C THR A 44 16.30 8.47 -8.40
N THR A 45 15.17 8.98 -8.93
CA THR A 45 14.55 10.18 -8.37
C THR A 45 13.90 9.93 -7.02
N ILE A 46 13.40 8.71 -6.77
CA ILE A 46 12.83 8.32 -5.47
C ILE A 46 13.81 8.48 -4.30
N LEU A 47 15.11 8.51 -4.59
CA LEU A 47 16.18 8.63 -3.60
C LEU A 47 16.50 10.08 -3.24
N THR A 48 15.96 11.07 -3.98
CA THR A 48 16.39 12.48 -3.90
C THR A 48 15.33 13.38 -3.26
N LYS A 49 15.76 14.26 -2.34
CA LYS A 49 14.84 15.20 -1.67
C LYS A 49 14.14 16.14 -2.66
N THR A 50 14.86 16.61 -3.68
CA THR A 50 14.31 17.55 -4.67
C THR A 50 13.10 16.99 -5.42
N ALA A 51 13.14 15.71 -5.81
CA ALA A 51 12.00 15.07 -6.48
C ALA A 51 10.80 14.97 -5.55
N TRP A 52 11.03 14.60 -4.29
CA TRP A 52 9.98 14.55 -3.28
C TRP A 52 9.36 15.92 -2.98
N ASP A 53 10.17 16.97 -2.84
CA ASP A 53 9.69 18.34 -2.62
C ASP A 53 8.79 18.80 -3.78
N ALA A 54 9.18 18.50 -5.03
CA ALA A 54 8.38 18.83 -6.21
C ALA A 54 7.01 18.15 -6.20
N LEU A 55 6.94 16.85 -5.87
CA LEU A 55 5.70 16.08 -5.89
C LEU A 55 4.78 16.39 -4.70
N VAL A 56 5.32 16.65 -3.51
CA VAL A 56 4.48 17.02 -2.34
C VAL A 56 3.84 18.39 -2.55
N THR A 57 4.52 19.30 -3.25
CA THR A 57 4.04 20.65 -3.53
C THR A 57 3.25 20.78 -4.82
N ALA A 58 3.23 19.73 -5.66
CA ALA A 58 2.46 19.71 -6.90
C ALA A 58 0.97 20.00 -6.66
N THR A 59 0.32 20.53 -7.69
CA THR A 59 -1.11 20.91 -7.69
C THR A 59 -1.93 20.14 -8.70
N ASP A 60 -1.30 19.22 -9.43
CA ASP A 60 -1.88 18.35 -10.44
C ASP A 60 -1.93 16.88 -9.95
N GLU A 61 -2.23 15.96 -10.86
CA GLU A 61 -2.32 14.53 -10.60
C GLU A 61 -1.02 13.87 -10.10
N THR A 62 0.13 14.55 -10.24
CA THR A 62 1.42 14.05 -9.73
C THR A 62 1.60 14.26 -8.23
N LYS A 63 0.67 14.98 -7.59
CA LYS A 63 0.75 15.28 -6.17
C LYS A 63 0.77 14.01 -5.33
N ILE A 64 1.76 13.93 -4.44
CA ILE A 64 1.81 12.89 -3.41
C ILE A 64 1.46 13.45 -2.04
N VAL A 65 0.82 12.62 -1.23
CA VAL A 65 0.43 12.95 0.14
C VAL A 65 1.07 11.95 1.08
N VAL A 66 1.89 12.44 2.00
CA VAL A 66 2.53 11.64 3.05
C VAL A 66 1.71 11.74 4.32
N THR A 67 1.37 10.62 4.94
CA THR A 67 0.66 10.64 6.22
C THR A 67 1.58 11.05 7.36
N ASN A 68 0.98 11.51 8.47
CA ASN A 68 1.66 11.48 9.76
C ASN A 68 2.04 10.04 10.15
N TYR A 69 2.80 9.92 11.24
CA TYR A 69 3.12 8.61 11.80
C TYR A 69 1.86 7.81 12.07
N ILE A 70 1.82 6.60 11.52
CA ILE A 70 0.77 5.62 11.76
C ILE A 70 1.26 4.57 12.74
N ASN A 71 0.34 3.92 13.42
CA ASN A 71 0.63 2.79 14.27
C ASN A 71 -0.04 1.54 13.75
N ASN A 72 0.54 0.39 14.06
CA ASN A 72 -0.05 -0.93 13.84
C ASN A 72 -0.53 -1.13 12.39
N LEU A 73 0.33 -0.84 11.41
CA LEU A 73 0.08 -1.26 10.03
C LEU A 73 0.14 -2.79 9.99
N VAL A 74 -0.99 -3.41 9.68
CA VAL A 74 -1.12 -4.85 9.51
C VAL A 74 -1.67 -5.13 8.14
N ILE A 75 -0.92 -5.87 7.33
CA ILE A 75 -1.37 -6.40 6.04
C ILE A 75 -1.34 -7.93 6.18
N PRO A 76 -2.49 -8.59 6.36
CA PRO A 76 -2.53 -10.04 6.53
C PRO A 76 -2.18 -10.75 5.21
N GLY A 77 -1.73 -12.00 5.33
CA GLY A 77 -1.70 -12.91 4.19
C GLY A 77 -3.12 -13.22 3.68
N THR A 78 -3.18 -13.87 2.52
CA THR A 78 -4.44 -14.22 1.85
C THR A 78 -4.50 -15.72 1.62
N ASP A 79 -5.69 -16.28 1.76
CA ASP A 79 -5.95 -17.69 1.41
C ASP A 79 -6.37 -17.83 -0.05
N ALA A 80 -6.39 -19.08 -0.54
CA ALA A 80 -6.92 -19.42 -1.85
C ALA A 80 -8.45 -19.24 -1.90
N VAL A 81 -8.96 -18.88 -3.09
CA VAL A 81 -10.38 -18.92 -3.44
C VAL A 81 -10.60 -20.19 -4.25
N GLU A 82 -11.42 -21.10 -3.72
CA GLU A 82 -11.67 -22.41 -4.32
C GLU A 82 -13.17 -22.61 -4.61
N GLU A 83 -13.50 -23.32 -5.69
CA GLU A 83 -14.84 -23.80 -6.00
C GLU A 83 -14.97 -25.30 -5.67
N GLY A 84 -16.17 -25.72 -5.24
CA GLY A 84 -16.42 -27.07 -4.73
C GLY A 84 -16.09 -28.17 -5.73
N GLY A 85 -15.48 -29.26 -5.24
CA GLY A 85 -14.96 -30.35 -6.08
C GLY A 85 -15.96 -31.44 -6.45
N GLU A 86 -17.22 -31.39 -5.99
CA GLU A 86 -18.17 -32.53 -6.06
C GLU A 86 -18.38 -33.12 -7.47
N THR A 87 -18.18 -32.32 -8.53
CA THR A 87 -18.41 -32.70 -9.92
C THR A 87 -17.13 -33.02 -10.72
N ASN A 88 -15.93 -32.93 -10.13
CA ASN A 88 -14.69 -33.14 -10.86
C ASN A 88 -14.04 -34.52 -10.63
N LEU A 89 -13.07 -34.86 -11.51
CA LEU A 89 -12.52 -36.20 -11.67
C LEU A 89 -11.93 -36.79 -10.37
N ASN A 90 -11.47 -35.93 -9.44
CA ASN A 90 -10.82 -36.34 -8.19
C ASN A 90 -11.50 -35.78 -6.93
N ARG A 91 -12.67 -35.14 -7.06
CA ARG A 91 -13.36 -34.44 -5.96
C ARG A 91 -12.50 -33.42 -5.21
N MET A 92 -11.49 -32.87 -5.88
CA MET A 92 -10.61 -31.85 -5.29
C MET A 92 -11.22 -30.47 -5.51
N PRO A 93 -11.15 -29.53 -4.56
CA PRO A 93 -11.56 -28.15 -4.84
C PRO A 93 -10.78 -27.58 -6.03
N GLU A 94 -11.46 -26.84 -6.90
CA GLU A 94 -10.83 -26.15 -8.02
C GLU A 94 -10.31 -24.80 -7.54
N LEU A 95 -9.01 -24.52 -7.72
CA LEU A 95 -8.45 -23.21 -7.42
C LEU A 95 -8.96 -22.19 -8.45
N ILE A 96 -9.60 -21.12 -7.99
CA ILE A 96 -10.18 -20.08 -8.84
C ILE A 96 -9.32 -18.82 -8.83
N ASP A 97 -8.92 -18.36 -7.64
CA ASP A 97 -8.06 -17.18 -7.50
C ASP A 97 -7.37 -17.15 -6.13
N GLY A 98 -6.58 -16.12 -5.86
CA GLY A 98 -6.14 -15.75 -4.52
C GLY A 98 -7.04 -14.70 -3.89
N GLY A 99 -7.22 -14.75 -2.57
CA GLY A 99 -7.97 -13.74 -1.83
C GLY A 99 -7.32 -12.36 -1.85
N ASN A 100 -8.11 -11.32 -1.57
CA ASN A 100 -7.60 -9.95 -1.40
C ASN A 100 -7.19 -9.69 0.05
N ALA A 101 -6.12 -8.93 0.27
CA ALA A 101 -5.62 -8.64 1.61
C ALA A 101 -6.31 -7.39 2.19
N ALA A 102 -6.85 -7.50 3.40
CA ALA A 102 -7.47 -6.38 4.12
C ALA A 102 -6.45 -5.73 5.06
N ALA A 103 -5.81 -4.67 4.60
CA ALA A 103 -4.86 -3.90 5.40
C ALA A 103 -5.57 -3.00 6.42
N THR A 104 -4.98 -2.87 7.60
CA THR A 104 -5.47 -1.98 8.66
C THR A 104 -4.33 -1.16 9.24
N PHE A 105 -4.64 0.05 9.69
CA PHE A 105 -3.68 0.93 10.37
C PHE A 105 -4.42 1.85 11.34
N ASN A 106 -3.69 2.39 12.32
CA ASN A 106 -4.25 3.24 13.37
C ASN A 106 -3.42 4.52 13.55
N PRO A 107 -3.82 5.65 12.93
CA PRO A 107 -3.28 6.94 13.28
C PRO A 107 -3.78 7.39 14.67
N ARG A 108 -2.86 7.80 15.54
CA ARG A 108 -3.17 8.29 16.89
C ARG A 108 -2.88 9.78 17.01
N GLY A 109 -3.73 10.51 17.72
CA GLY A 109 -3.58 11.94 18.00
C GLY A 109 -3.68 12.81 16.75
N ILE A 110 -4.34 12.34 15.69
CA ILE A 110 -4.49 13.12 14.46
C ILE A 110 -5.46 14.28 14.65
N GLU A 111 -5.09 15.44 14.11
CA GLU A 111 -5.97 16.60 14.08
C GLU A 111 -7.16 16.38 13.14
N PRO A 112 -8.34 16.97 13.44
CA PRO A 112 -9.52 16.84 12.59
C PRO A 112 -9.29 17.25 11.13
N ALA A 113 -8.47 18.27 10.87
CA ALA A 113 -8.16 18.72 9.50
C ALA A 113 -7.36 17.67 8.71
N ILE A 114 -6.37 17.03 9.34
CA ILE A 114 -5.55 15.96 8.73
C ILE A 114 -6.42 14.73 8.49
N ARG A 115 -7.28 14.36 9.45
CA ARG A 115 -8.24 13.28 9.30
C ARG A 115 -9.18 13.52 8.12
N ALA A 116 -9.77 14.72 8.04
CA ALA A 116 -10.65 15.10 6.95
C ALA A 116 -9.92 15.08 5.59
N ALA A 117 -8.64 15.48 5.55
CA ALA A 117 -7.82 15.38 4.34
C ALA A 117 -7.59 13.91 3.91
N MET A 118 -7.30 13.01 4.84
CA MET A 118 -7.16 11.58 4.55
C MET A 118 -8.48 10.96 4.07
N GLN A 119 -9.61 11.35 4.65
CA GLN A 119 -10.93 10.88 4.21
C GLN A 119 -11.26 11.28 2.75
N LYS A 120 -10.66 12.37 2.24
CA LYS A 120 -10.78 12.76 0.82
C LYS A 120 -10.09 11.79 -0.15
N LEU A 121 -9.30 10.83 0.34
CA LEU A 121 -8.70 9.78 -0.50
C LEU A 121 -9.68 8.67 -0.87
N THR A 122 -10.73 8.46 -0.07
CA THR A 122 -11.76 7.44 -0.31
C THR A 122 -12.34 7.43 -1.73
N PRO A 123 -12.79 8.56 -2.32
CA PRO A 123 -13.36 8.54 -3.68
C PRO A 123 -12.39 8.03 -4.76
N TYR A 124 -11.08 8.25 -4.63
CA TYR A 124 -10.08 7.74 -5.59
C TYR A 124 -9.91 6.23 -5.52
N SER A 125 -10.22 5.61 -4.37
CA SER A 125 -10.06 4.17 -4.14
C SER A 125 -11.31 3.33 -4.38
N ALA A 126 -12.45 3.99 -4.60
CA ALA A 126 -13.78 3.38 -4.65
C ALA A 126 -14.63 4.01 -5.76
N ILE A 127 -14.03 4.24 -6.92
CA ILE A 127 -14.68 4.83 -8.10
C ILE A 127 -15.83 3.92 -8.55
N GLN A 128 -15.53 2.63 -8.65
CA GLN A 128 -16.47 1.55 -8.90
C GLN A 128 -15.98 0.30 -8.14
N PRO A 129 -16.84 -0.67 -7.77
CA PRO A 129 -16.38 -1.92 -7.19
C PRO A 129 -15.27 -2.57 -8.04
N GLY A 130 -14.08 -2.72 -7.44
CA GLY A 130 -12.91 -3.32 -8.08
C GLY A 130 -12.06 -2.37 -8.94
N VAL A 131 -12.36 -1.07 -8.98
CA VAL A 131 -11.59 -0.06 -9.73
C VAL A 131 -11.03 1.00 -8.78
N THR A 132 -9.76 1.32 -8.93
CA THR A 132 -9.05 2.33 -8.12
C THR A 132 -8.09 3.16 -8.97
N ASP A 133 -8.05 4.46 -8.69
CA ASP A 133 -7.01 5.37 -9.14
C ASP A 133 -6.08 5.78 -7.97
N LEU A 134 -6.21 5.14 -6.80
CA LEU A 134 -5.39 5.43 -5.63
C LEU A 134 -4.25 4.42 -5.51
N GLY A 135 -3.03 4.93 -5.53
CA GLY A 135 -1.81 4.18 -5.26
C GLY A 135 -1.28 4.48 -3.86
N PHE A 136 -0.60 3.50 -3.25
CA PHE A 136 0.19 3.74 -2.06
C PHE A 136 1.56 3.07 -2.10
N PHE A 137 2.44 3.53 -1.22
CA PHE A 137 3.64 2.80 -0.82
C PHE A 137 4.00 3.13 0.63
N ILE A 138 4.93 2.37 1.21
CA ILE A 138 5.23 2.39 2.65
C ILE A 138 6.57 3.06 2.90
N ILE A 139 6.66 3.89 3.94
CA ILE A 139 7.93 4.32 4.54
C ILE A 139 8.08 3.59 5.87
N ASN A 140 9.16 2.84 6.02
CA ASN A 140 9.43 2.04 7.21
C ASN A 140 10.07 2.86 8.33
N SER A 141 10.10 2.29 9.54
CA SER A 141 10.79 2.85 10.71
C SER A 141 12.27 3.15 10.49
N ASP A 142 12.92 2.41 9.59
CA ASP A 142 14.33 2.58 9.26
C ASP A 142 14.57 3.73 8.25
N GLY A 143 13.50 4.36 7.74
CA GLY A 143 13.55 5.41 6.73
C GLY A 143 13.62 4.89 5.29
N ASP A 144 13.48 3.59 5.10
CA ASP A 144 13.42 2.99 3.76
C ASP A 144 12.02 3.07 3.16
N ILE A 145 11.96 3.15 1.83
CA ILE A 145 10.75 3.20 1.04
C ILE A 145 10.50 1.83 0.43
N VAL A 146 9.30 1.27 0.61
CA VAL A 146 8.88 -0.01 0.02
C VAL A 146 7.72 0.25 -0.93
N CYS A 147 7.97 -0.01 -2.21
CA CYS A 147 7.06 0.31 -3.31
C CYS A 147 7.10 -0.79 -4.39
N ASP A 148 6.21 -0.72 -5.38
CA ASP A 148 6.26 -1.63 -6.53
C ASP A 148 7.43 -1.25 -7.47
N ALA A 149 8.20 -2.22 -7.94
CA ALA A 149 9.40 -1.96 -8.74
C ALA A 149 9.09 -1.40 -10.14
N THR A 150 7.88 -1.64 -10.66
CA THR A 150 7.48 -1.28 -12.03
C THR A 150 6.71 0.02 -12.03
N ASN A 151 5.67 0.11 -11.22
CA ASN A 151 4.72 1.23 -11.25
C ASN A 151 4.92 2.22 -10.10
N VAL A 152 5.82 1.94 -9.15
CA VAL A 152 5.99 2.63 -7.85
C VAL A 152 4.77 2.46 -6.94
N TRP A 153 3.57 2.64 -7.48
CA TRP A 153 2.32 2.49 -6.76
C TRP A 153 1.90 1.05 -6.59
N ILE A 154 1.51 0.71 -5.36
CA ILE A 154 0.70 -0.46 -5.07
C ILE A 154 -0.77 0.00 -5.09
N PRO A 155 -1.65 -0.58 -5.92
CA PRO A 155 -3.04 -0.14 -5.98
C PRO A 155 -3.82 -0.42 -4.69
N VAL A 156 -4.63 0.56 -4.27
CA VAL A 156 -5.42 0.51 -3.02
C VAL A 156 -6.90 0.58 -3.33
N TYR A 157 -7.68 -0.38 -2.83
CA TYR A 157 -9.12 -0.43 -3.02
C TYR A 157 -9.86 -0.16 -1.71
N ASN A 158 -11.04 0.47 -1.79
CA ASN A 158 -11.93 0.68 -0.65
C ASN A 158 -11.23 1.33 0.56
N PHE A 159 -10.45 2.38 0.31
CA PHE A 159 -9.79 3.13 1.36
C PHE A 159 -10.84 3.80 2.25
N PHE A 160 -10.76 3.51 3.55
CA PHE A 160 -11.65 4.03 4.56
C PHE A 160 -10.85 4.53 5.74
N LEU A 161 -11.19 5.73 6.22
CA LEU A 161 -10.72 6.22 7.50
C LEU A 161 -11.93 6.57 8.36
N GLY A 162 -12.09 5.83 9.46
CA GLY A 162 -13.16 6.05 10.42
C GLY A 162 -13.03 7.35 11.18
N ASP A 163 -14.09 7.69 11.90
CA ASP A 163 -14.09 8.82 12.82
C ASP A 163 -13.10 8.62 13.98
N SER A 164 -12.87 9.69 14.74
CA SER A 164 -12.04 9.62 15.92
C SER A 164 -12.74 8.81 17.01
N ASP A 165 -12.15 7.67 17.36
CA ASP A 165 -12.43 6.93 18.57
C ASP A 165 -11.87 7.70 19.76
N VAL A 166 -12.76 8.06 20.68
CA VAL A 166 -12.48 8.88 21.85
C VAL A 166 -12.60 8.00 23.09
N VAL A 167 -11.45 7.61 23.62
CA VAL A 167 -11.37 7.04 24.96
C VAL A 167 -11.25 8.23 25.92
N ALA A 168 -12.34 8.60 26.59
CA ALA A 168 -12.46 9.78 27.47
C ALA A 168 -11.64 9.65 28.78
N GLU A 169 -10.38 9.22 28.67
CA GLU A 169 -9.42 9.04 29.75
C GLU A 169 -8.33 10.11 29.69
N LYS A 170 -7.90 10.59 30.86
CA LYS A 170 -6.86 11.60 30.97
C LYS A 170 -5.56 11.12 30.34
N GLY A 171 -5.06 11.85 29.34
CA GLY A 171 -3.77 11.60 28.68
C GLY A 171 -3.80 10.54 27.58
N LYS A 172 -4.97 9.99 27.23
CA LYS A 172 -5.10 9.13 26.04
C LYS A 172 -5.30 9.99 24.80
N SER A 173 -4.52 9.71 23.76
CA SER A 173 -4.75 10.29 22.44
C SER A 173 -5.94 9.61 21.79
N ASN A 174 -6.77 10.40 21.10
CA ASN A 174 -7.79 9.86 20.21
C ASN A 174 -7.14 9.00 19.13
N SER A 175 -7.88 8.03 18.61
CA SER A 175 -7.39 7.14 17.56
C SER A 175 -8.40 7.08 16.43
N SER A 176 -7.98 6.76 15.21
CA SER A 176 -8.91 6.46 14.12
C SER A 176 -8.53 5.15 13.48
N ILE A 177 -9.51 4.42 12.95
CA ILE A 177 -9.25 3.15 12.28
C ILE A 177 -9.19 3.41 10.78
N GLY A 178 -8.03 3.15 10.19
CA GLY A 178 -7.83 3.13 8.75
C GLY A 178 -7.89 1.70 8.20
N LYS A 179 -8.55 1.51 7.07
CA LYS A 179 -8.65 0.23 6.37
C LYS A 179 -8.56 0.42 4.87
N PHE A 180 -7.96 -0.54 4.19
CA PHE A 180 -7.99 -0.63 2.73
C PHE A 180 -7.73 -2.06 2.26
N MET A 181 -8.04 -2.34 1.01
CA MET A 181 -7.88 -3.65 0.39
C MET A 181 -6.76 -3.61 -0.64
N LEU A 182 -6.00 -4.69 -0.74
CA LEU A 182 -4.97 -4.90 -1.74
C LEU A 182 -5.29 -6.12 -2.60
N ALA A 183 -5.03 -6.01 -3.89
CA ALA A 183 -5.23 -7.10 -4.83
C ALA A 183 -4.28 -8.26 -4.55
N PHE A 184 -4.71 -9.48 -4.89
CA PHE A 184 -3.85 -10.65 -4.82
C PHE A 184 -2.57 -10.48 -5.66
N GLY A 185 -1.44 -10.86 -5.07
CA GLY A 185 -0.11 -10.75 -5.67
C GLY A 185 0.56 -9.37 -5.56
N TRP A 186 -0.01 -8.44 -4.78
CA TRP A 186 0.59 -7.11 -4.55
C TRP A 186 2.03 -7.16 -4.02
N SER A 187 2.42 -8.25 -3.34
CA SER A 187 3.74 -8.41 -2.72
C SER A 187 4.84 -8.94 -3.66
N ASN A 188 4.49 -9.34 -4.88
CA ASN A 188 5.41 -10.12 -5.73
C ASN A 188 6.55 -9.29 -6.33
N ASN A 189 6.35 -7.99 -6.51
CA ASN A 189 7.29 -7.10 -7.19
C ASN A 189 7.71 -5.93 -6.29
N LEU A 190 7.71 -6.16 -4.97
CA LEU A 190 8.14 -5.14 -4.02
C LEU A 190 9.64 -4.89 -4.11
N LYS A 191 10.00 -3.61 -4.06
CA LYS A 191 11.38 -3.17 -3.99
C LYS A 191 11.57 -2.16 -2.86
N LYS A 192 12.74 -2.25 -2.25
CA LYS A 192 13.16 -1.41 -1.14
C LYS A 192 14.19 -0.39 -1.63
N TYR A 193 13.95 0.88 -1.32
CA TYR A 193 14.81 2.01 -1.69
C TYR A 193 15.22 2.76 -0.43
N THR A 194 16.53 3.00 -0.26
CA THR A 194 17.07 3.78 0.86
C THR A 194 17.38 5.19 0.36
N PRO A 195 16.57 6.21 0.70
CA PRO A 195 16.77 7.57 0.23
C PRO A 195 18.08 8.16 0.78
N SER A 196 18.67 9.12 0.06
CA SER A 196 19.92 9.79 0.48
C SER A 196 19.73 10.86 1.56
N PHE A 197 18.50 11.04 2.04
CA PHE A 197 18.10 12.03 3.03
C PHE A 197 17.18 11.40 4.09
N ASN A 198 17.02 12.07 5.23
CA ASN A 198 16.14 11.59 6.30
C ASN A 198 14.66 11.85 5.96
N ILE A 199 14.02 10.89 5.31
CA ILE A 199 12.64 11.00 4.87
C ILE A 199 11.64 11.12 6.03
N LEU A 200 11.89 10.42 7.14
CA LEU A 200 11.00 10.38 8.31
C LEU A 200 10.93 11.72 9.06
N ALA A 201 12.05 12.43 9.12
CA ALA A 201 12.11 13.76 9.71
C ALA A 201 11.61 14.86 8.75
N THR A 202 11.67 14.62 7.44
CA THR A 202 11.37 15.64 6.42
C THR A 202 9.87 15.73 6.08
N TYR A 203 9.18 14.59 5.96
CA TYR A 203 7.77 14.55 5.54
C TYR A 203 6.88 13.90 6.60
N PRO A 204 5.61 14.29 6.76
CA PRO A 204 4.93 15.36 6.01
C PRO A 204 5.50 16.73 6.36
N ILE A 205 5.46 17.65 5.39
CA ILE A 205 5.91 19.03 5.58
C ILE A 205 5.01 19.65 6.66
N ALA A 206 5.61 20.28 7.67
CA ALA A 206 4.86 21.06 8.64
C ALA A 206 4.11 22.18 7.91
N ALA A 207 2.80 22.29 8.15
CA ALA A 207 1.97 23.37 7.61
C ALA A 207 2.45 24.74 8.11
#